data_AF-A0A410QE93-F1
#
_entry.id   AF-A0A410QE93-F1
#
_cell.length_a   1.000
_cell.length_b   1.000
_cell.length_c   1.000
_cell.angle_alpha   90.00
_cell.angle_beta   90.00
_cell.angle_gamma   90.00
#
_symmetry.space_group_name_H-M   'P 1'
#
loop_
_entity.id
_entity.type
_entity.pdbx_description
1 polymer ?
#
loop_
_entity_poly.entity_id
_entity_poly.type
_entity_poly.pdbx_seq_one_letter_code
_entity_poly.pdbx_strand_id
1 'polypeptide(L)'
;MEKYKQNRKKLIIILLSIDMAVVLFLSLFINKETGFSTRLSNNFFIVSMVFLVVGVVFELQSWSLHKKIVKKSEGEISIDELRQTRFDDKTISKVRMHDNLKFRKELYKVLNKIFMIIGVIDFLASLFMLIFI
;
A
#
# COMPACT_ATOMS: atom_id res chain seq x y z
N MET A 1 12.19 -1.57 -16.54
CA MET A 1 10.85 -1.23 -15.98
C MET A 1 9.91 -2.45 -15.94
N GLU A 2 9.99 -3.37 -16.91
CA GLU A 2 9.14 -4.58 -16.96
C GLU A 2 9.37 -5.60 -15.81
N LYS A 3 10.63 -5.79 -15.39
CA LYS A 3 10.98 -6.68 -14.25
C LYS A 3 10.25 -6.31 -12.95
N TYR A 4 10.09 -5.00 -12.68
CA TYR A 4 9.34 -4.49 -11.52
C TYR A 4 7.83 -4.72 -11.65
N LYS A 5 7.27 -4.66 -12.87
CA LYS A 5 5.84 -4.87 -13.13
C LYS A 5 5.45 -6.35 -12.97
N GLN A 6 6.33 -7.28 -13.38
CA GLN A 6 6.15 -8.71 -13.21
C GLN A 6 6.22 -9.12 -11.73
N ASN A 7 7.14 -8.53 -10.97
CA ASN A 7 7.24 -8.76 -9.52
C ASN A 7 6.01 -8.28 -8.74
N ARG A 8 5.37 -7.19 -9.19
CA ARG A 8 4.13 -6.70 -8.56
C ARG A 8 2.96 -7.67 -8.70
N LYS A 9 2.77 -8.29 -9.88
CA LYS A 9 1.71 -9.30 -10.07
C LYS A 9 1.94 -10.51 -9.17
N LYS A 10 3.19 -10.99 -9.07
CA LYS A 10 3.56 -12.08 -8.17
C LYS A 10 3.25 -11.74 -6.71
N LEU A 11 3.62 -10.53 -6.27
CA LEU A 11 3.32 -10.05 -4.92
C LEU A 11 1.82 -10.01 -4.65
N ILE A 12 1.01 -9.47 -5.57
CA ILE A 12 -0.45 -9.45 -5.45
C ILE A 12 -1.00 -10.86 -5.27
N ILE A 13 -0.58 -11.82 -6.10
CA ILE A 13 -1.04 -13.21 -6.02
C ILE A 13 -0.65 -13.85 -4.68
N ILE A 14 0.61 -13.67 -4.24
CA ILE A 14 1.09 -14.21 -2.96
C ILE A 14 0.28 -13.63 -1.80
N LEU A 15 0.07 -12.32 -1.77
CA LEU A 15 -0.73 -11.67 -0.74
C LEU A 15 -2.18 -12.14 -0.76
N LEU A 16 -2.81 -12.29 -1.94
CA LEU A 16 -4.16 -12.86 -2.07
C LEU A 16 -4.23 -14.31 -1.56
N SER A 17 -3.21 -15.13 -1.81
CA SER A 17 -3.20 -16.50 -1.29
C SER A 17 -3.08 -16.55 0.24
N ILE A 18 -2.24 -15.69 0.82
CA ILE A 18 -2.13 -15.56 2.28
C ILE A 18 -3.44 -15.06 2.87
N ASP A 19 -4.03 -14.04 2.25
CA ASP A 19 -5.30 -13.47 2.66
C ASP A 19 -6.42 -14.51 2.69
N MET A 20 -6.61 -15.23 1.59
CA MET A 20 -7.57 -16.32 1.49
C MET A 20 -7.37 -17.38 2.59
N ALA A 21 -6.11 -17.75 2.87
CA ALA A 21 -5.80 -18.71 3.92
C ALA A 21 -6.18 -18.18 5.32
N VAL A 22 -5.94 -16.91 5.59
CA VAL A 22 -6.36 -16.25 6.85
C VAL A 22 -7.87 -16.23 6.97
N VAL A 23 -8.59 -15.81 5.93
CA VAL A 23 -10.06 -15.77 5.94
C VAL A 23 -10.65 -17.16 6.18
N LEU A 24 -10.14 -18.18 5.50
CA LEU A 24 -10.57 -19.57 5.68
C LEU A 24 -10.28 -20.07 7.10
N PHE A 25 -9.09 -19.78 7.64
CA PHE A 25 -8.72 -20.16 8.99
C PHE A 25 -9.66 -19.51 10.02
N LEU A 26 -9.87 -18.19 9.94
CA LEU A 26 -10.80 -17.48 10.82
C LEU A 26 -12.21 -18.06 10.72
N SER A 27 -12.67 -18.40 9.52
CA SER A 27 -14.01 -18.93 9.28
C SER A 27 -14.21 -20.35 9.82
N LEU A 28 -13.17 -21.18 9.85
CA LEU A 28 -13.23 -22.53 10.39
C LEU A 28 -13.22 -22.55 11.93
N PHE A 29 -12.40 -21.69 12.54
CA PHE A 29 -12.09 -21.77 13.97
C PHE A 29 -12.87 -20.78 14.84
N ILE A 30 -13.39 -19.67 14.30
CA ILE A 30 -14.04 -18.61 15.07
C ILE A 30 -15.56 -18.60 14.85
N ASN A 31 -16.32 -18.23 15.90
CA ASN A 31 -17.77 -17.96 15.90
C ASN A 31 -18.66 -19.07 15.33
N LYS A 32 -18.44 -20.32 15.77
CA LYS A 32 -19.11 -21.53 15.27
C LYS A 32 -20.64 -21.56 15.38
N GLU A 33 -21.24 -20.62 16.10
CA GLU A 33 -22.70 -20.49 16.26
C GLU A 33 -23.42 -20.08 14.97
N THR A 34 -22.70 -19.49 14.00
CA THR A 34 -23.27 -19.06 12.72
C THR A 34 -22.91 -20.01 11.58
N GLY A 35 -23.78 -20.05 10.56
CA GLY A 35 -23.55 -20.82 9.34
C GLY A 35 -22.20 -20.51 8.70
N PHE A 36 -21.53 -21.51 8.13
CA PHE A 36 -20.18 -21.34 7.58
C PHE A 36 -20.13 -20.24 6.51
N SER A 37 -21.13 -20.16 5.63
CA SER A 37 -21.22 -19.11 4.61
C SER A 37 -21.32 -17.71 5.21
N THR A 38 -22.10 -17.53 6.28
CA THR A 38 -22.23 -16.25 7.01
C THR A 38 -20.90 -15.85 7.65
N ARG A 39 -20.20 -16.79 8.29
CA ARG A 39 -18.86 -16.55 8.85
C ARG A 39 -17.87 -16.16 7.77
N LEU A 40 -17.86 -16.90 6.67
CA LEU A 40 -16.96 -16.66 5.55
C LEU A 40 -17.17 -15.26 4.98
N SER A 41 -18.43 -14.89 4.71
CA SER A 41 -18.76 -13.54 4.23
C SER A 41 -18.35 -12.43 5.22
N ASN A 42 -18.64 -12.61 6.51
CA ASN A 42 -18.26 -11.64 7.54
C ASN A 42 -16.74 -11.48 7.65
N ASN A 43 -15.99 -12.57 7.58
CA ASN A 43 -14.53 -12.51 7.65
C ASN A 43 -13.94 -11.85 6.40
N PHE A 44 -14.46 -12.14 5.21
CA PHE A 44 -14.09 -11.40 3.99
C PHE A 44 -14.39 -9.90 4.12
N PHE A 45 -15.54 -9.52 4.68
CA PHE A 45 -15.89 -8.12 4.91
C PHE A 45 -14.93 -7.42 5.87
N ILE A 46 -14.63 -8.04 7.01
CA ILE A 46 -13.73 -7.46 8.03
C ILE A 46 -12.34 -7.29 7.45
N VAL A 47 -11.81 -8.34 6.82
CA VAL A 47 -10.48 -8.34 6.22
C VAL A 47 -10.40 -7.31 5.11
N SER A 48 -11.40 -7.25 4.22
CA SER A 48 -11.54 -6.21 3.21
C SER A 48 -11.43 -4.80 3.80
N MET A 49 -12.18 -4.50 4.87
CA MET A 49 -12.15 -3.19 5.51
C MET A 49 -10.77 -2.86 6.06
N VAL A 50 -10.08 -3.82 6.67
CA VAL A 50 -8.70 -3.64 7.13
C VAL A 50 -7.77 -3.30 5.96
N PHE A 51 -7.85 -4.05 4.85
CA PHE A 51 -7.03 -3.79 3.66
C PHE A 51 -7.29 -2.42 3.06
N LEU A 52 -8.56 -2.01 2.92
CA LEU A 52 -8.93 -0.69 2.40
C LEU A 52 -8.43 0.45 3.30
N VAL A 53 -8.62 0.33 4.62
CA VAL A 53 -8.14 1.34 5.58
C VAL A 53 -6.61 1.47 5.52
N VAL A 54 -5.88 0.34 5.51
CA VAL A 54 -4.42 0.35 5.38
C VAL A 54 -3.98 0.94 4.04
N GLY A 55 -4.69 0.66 2.95
CA GLY A 55 -4.47 1.27 1.63
C GLY A 55 -4.57 2.80 1.68
N VAL A 56 -5.65 3.33 2.29
CA VAL A 56 -5.84 4.78 2.49
C VAL A 56 -4.72 5.39 3.33
N VAL A 57 -4.28 4.71 4.40
CA VAL A 57 -3.14 5.17 5.22
C VAL A 57 -1.87 5.30 4.37
N PHE A 58 -1.58 4.35 3.48
CA PHE A 58 -0.44 4.46 2.57
C PHE A 58 -0.59 5.63 1.59
N GLU A 59 -1.79 5.91 1.09
CA GLU A 59 -2.02 7.08 0.23
C GLU A 59 -1.75 8.39 0.98
N LEU A 60 -2.24 8.50 2.22
CA LEU A 60 -1.97 9.66 3.08
C LEU A 60 -0.47 9.85 3.35
N GLN A 61 0.27 8.76 3.59
CA GLN A 61 1.72 8.80 3.76
C GLN A 61 2.45 9.21 2.47
N SER A 62 2.05 8.68 1.32
CA SER A 62 2.53 9.07 -0.01
C SER A 62 2.31 10.57 -0.27
N TRP A 63 1.13 11.08 0.08
CA TRP A 63 0.78 12.49 -0.06
C TRP A 63 1.59 13.39 0.88
N SER A 64 1.77 12.98 2.14
CA SER A 64 2.61 13.67 3.12
C SER A 64 4.06 13.78 2.63
N LEU A 65 4.62 12.68 2.08
CA LEU A 65 5.94 12.71 1.46
C LEU A 65 5.98 13.60 0.22
N HIS A 66 4.93 13.60 -0.60
CA HIS A 66 4.86 14.50 -1.75
C HIS A 66 4.94 15.97 -1.33
N LYS A 67 4.17 16.37 -0.32
CA LYS A 67 4.23 17.74 0.24
C LYS A 67 5.63 18.07 0.75
N LYS A 68 6.29 17.14 1.44
CA LYS A 68 7.68 17.34 1.92
C LYS A 68 8.66 17.55 0.77
N ILE A 69 8.53 16.79 -0.32
CA ILE A 69 9.38 16.92 -1.52
C ILE A 69 9.15 18.27 -2.20
N VAL A 70 7.89 18.67 -2.40
CA VAL A 70 7.54 19.93 -3.07
C VAL A 70 7.98 21.14 -2.25
N LYS A 71 7.68 21.17 -0.94
CA LYS A 71 8.08 22.26 -0.04
C LYS A 71 9.61 22.43 0.03
N LYS A 72 10.37 21.33 -0.04
CA LYS A 72 11.83 21.38 -0.08
C LYS A 72 12.35 21.89 -1.44
N SER A 73 11.67 21.54 -2.54
CA SER A 73 12.01 22.03 -3.88
C SER A 73 11.74 23.53 -4.06
N GLU A 74 10.78 24.11 -3.34
CA GLU A 74 10.45 25.54 -3.41
C GLU A 74 11.38 26.42 -2.54
N GLY A 75 12.01 25.85 -1.51
CA GLY A 75 12.93 26.57 -0.62
C GLY A 75 14.42 26.43 -0.95
N GLU A 76 14.79 25.52 -1.87
CA GLU A 76 16.19 25.08 -2.06
C GLU A 76 16.57 25.00 -3.55
N ILE A 77 15.91 25.79 -4.41
CA ILE A 77 16.45 26.19 -5.72
C ILE A 77 16.68 27.71 -5.68
N SER A 78 17.32 28.19 -4.62
CA SER A 78 18.16 29.37 -4.72
C SER A 78 19.34 28.98 -5.62
N ILE A 79 19.25 29.40 -6.88
CA ILE A 79 20.19 29.17 -7.98
C ILE A 79 21.65 29.53 -7.61
N ASP A 80 21.85 30.20 -6.48
CA ASP A 80 23.16 30.55 -5.90
C ASP A 80 23.96 29.37 -5.30
N GLU A 81 23.33 28.28 -4.82
CA GLU A 81 24.11 27.12 -4.30
C GLU A 81 24.70 26.25 -5.43
N LEU A 82 24.04 26.16 -6.58
CA LEU A 82 24.49 25.38 -7.74
C LEU A 82 25.68 26.00 -8.48
N ARG A 83 25.94 27.30 -8.31
CA ARG A 83 27.08 27.99 -8.94
C ARG A 83 28.39 27.93 -8.14
N GLN A 84 28.38 27.47 -6.89
CA GLN A 84 29.58 27.51 -6.02
C GLN A 84 30.09 26.18 -5.48
N THR A 85 29.38 25.06 -5.59
CA THR A 85 29.83 23.85 -4.91
C THR A 85 30.88 23.05 -5.70
N ARG A 86 32.13 23.12 -5.23
CA ARG A 86 32.96 21.91 -5.11
C ARG A 86 32.10 20.79 -4.52
N PHE A 87 32.32 19.55 -4.95
CA PHE A 87 31.64 18.36 -4.45
C PHE A 87 31.90 18.14 -2.95
N ASP A 88 31.21 18.89 -2.09
CA ASP A 88 31.25 18.71 -0.64
C ASP A 88 30.24 17.63 -0.22
N ASP A 89 30.62 16.83 0.78
CA ASP A 89 29.83 15.73 1.33
C ASP A 89 28.39 16.12 1.71
N LYS A 90 28.18 17.40 2.07
CA LYS A 90 26.85 17.94 2.38
C LYS A 90 25.91 17.90 1.17
N THR A 91 26.38 18.22 -0.03
CA THR A 91 25.58 18.19 -1.26
C THR A 91 25.18 16.75 -1.62
N ILE A 92 26.12 15.81 -1.51
CA ILE A 92 25.87 14.38 -1.75
C ILE A 92 24.83 13.82 -0.75
N SER A 93 24.91 14.25 0.52
CA SER A 93 23.95 13.82 1.55
C SER A 93 22.52 14.33 1.29
N LYS A 94 22.36 15.58 0.83
CA LYS A 94 21.04 16.17 0.49
C LYS A 94 20.40 15.43 -0.70
N VAL A 95 21.17 15.14 -1.75
CA VAL A 95 20.69 14.38 -2.93
C VAL A 95 20.26 12.98 -2.53
N ARG A 96 21.08 12.24 -1.77
CA ARG A 96 20.74 10.89 -1.28
C ARG A 96 19.47 10.88 -0.44
N MET A 97 19.25 11.89 0.40
CA MET A 97 18.04 12.02 1.20
C MET A 97 16.80 12.27 0.33
N HIS A 98 16.92 13.11 -0.70
CA HIS A 98 15.84 13.39 -1.63
C HIS A 98 15.42 12.15 -2.44
N ASP A 99 16.40 11.38 -2.93
CA ASP A 99 16.14 10.12 -3.64
C ASP A 99 15.46 9.07 -2.75
N ASN A 100 15.85 8.99 -1.47
CA ASN A 100 15.20 8.11 -0.50
C ASN A 100 13.73 8.50 -0.25
N LEU A 101 13.42 9.80 -0.15
CA LEU A 101 12.04 10.28 -0.01
C LEU A 101 11.19 9.94 -1.25
N LYS A 102 11.77 10.08 -2.45
CA LYS A 102 11.12 9.72 -3.71
C LYS A 102 10.83 8.22 -3.77
N PHE A 103 11.80 7.38 -3.41
CA PHE A 103 11.65 5.93 -3.34
C PHE A 103 10.55 5.52 -2.34
N ARG A 104 10.54 6.08 -1.13
CA ARG A 104 9.50 5.81 -0.13
C ARG A 104 8.10 6.21 -0.61
N LYS A 105 7.97 7.36 -1.28
CA LYS A 105 6.70 7.79 -1.89
C LYS A 105 6.22 6.78 -2.94
N GLU A 106 7.12 6.31 -3.80
CA GLU A 106 6.78 5.29 -4.79
C GLU A 106 6.37 3.96 -4.14
N LEU A 107 7.08 3.52 -3.10
CA LEU A 107 6.71 2.33 -2.33
C LEU A 107 5.31 2.44 -1.74
N TYR A 108 4.98 3.55 -1.07
CA TYR A 108 3.64 3.75 -0.50
C TYR A 108 2.54 3.75 -1.57
N LYS A 109 2.79 4.35 -2.74
CA LYS A 109 1.84 4.28 -3.86
C LYS A 109 1.63 2.85 -4.38
N VAL A 110 2.70 2.04 -4.40
CA VAL A 110 2.59 0.63 -4.80
C VAL A 110 1.81 -0.16 -3.76
N LEU A 111 2.13 0.02 -2.48
CA LEU A 111 1.42 -0.63 -1.39
C LEU A 111 -0.05 -0.24 -1.36
N ASN A 112 -0.39 1.04 -1.47
CA ASN A 112 -1.78 1.50 -1.59
C ASN A 112 -2.51 0.74 -2.71
N LYS A 113 -1.95 0.71 -3.93
CA LYS A 113 -2.58 -0.01 -5.05
C LYS A 113 -2.81 -1.49 -4.75
N ILE A 114 -1.84 -2.18 -4.16
CA ILE A 114 -1.96 -3.60 -3.84
C ILE A 114 -3.06 -3.82 -2.80
N PHE A 115 -3.02 -3.07 -1.70
CA PHE A 115 -3.98 -3.20 -0.61
C PHE A 115 -5.40 -2.87 -1.05
N MET A 116 -5.57 -1.82 -1.87
CA MET A 116 -6.87 -1.47 -2.45
C MET A 116 -7.41 -2.56 -3.37
N ILE A 117 -6.57 -3.17 -4.22
CA ILE A 117 -7.01 -4.25 -5.12
C ILE A 117 -7.52 -5.45 -4.30
N ILE A 118 -6.75 -5.88 -3.31
CA ILE A 118 -7.11 -7.03 -2.46
C ILE A 118 -8.39 -6.71 -1.68
N GLY A 119 -8.43 -5.57 -1.00
CA GLY A 119 -9.60 -5.17 -0.23
C GLY A 119 -10.87 -5.06 -1.07
N VAL A 120 -10.80 -4.57 -2.31
CA VAL A 120 -11.96 -4.54 -3.21
C VAL A 120 -12.40 -5.96 -3.63
N ILE A 121 -11.45 -6.86 -3.91
CA ILE A 121 -11.78 -8.25 -4.26
C ILE A 121 -12.52 -8.93 -3.10
N ASP A 122 -12.02 -8.78 -1.87
CA ASP A 122 -12.63 -9.38 -0.68
C ASP A 122 -14.00 -8.78 -0.37
N PHE A 123 -14.16 -7.47 -0.59
CA PHE A 123 -15.44 -6.78 -0.46
C PHE A 123 -16.47 -7.37 -1.42
N LEU A 124 -16.10 -7.52 -2.69
CA LEU A 124 -16.97 -8.09 -3.72
C LEU A 124 -17.28 -9.56 -3.43
N ALA A 125 -16.32 -10.33 -2.92
CA ALA A 125 -16.53 -11.71 -2.50
C ALA A 125 -17.54 -11.80 -1.35
N SER A 126 -17.42 -10.93 -0.34
CA SER A 126 -18.36 -10.83 0.77
C SER A 126 -19.78 -10.48 0.29
N LEU A 127 -19.92 -9.46 -0.56
CA LEU A 127 -21.20 -9.06 -1.14
C LEU A 127 -21.81 -10.18 -1.97
N PHE A 128 -21.01 -10.85 -2.79
CA PHE A 128 -21.47 -11.98 -3.58
C PHE A 128 -22.02 -13.08 -2.67
N MET A 129 -21.30 -13.45 -1.62
CA MET A 129 -21.78 -14.46 -0.66
C MET A 129 -23.05 -14.03 0.07
N LEU A 130 -23.17 -12.75 0.45
CA LEU A 130 -24.38 -12.22 1.10
C LEU A 130 -25.64 -12.35 0.23
N ILE A 131 -25.51 -12.32 -1.10
CA ILE A 131 -26.66 -12.49 -2.01
C ILE A 131 -27.23 -13.92 -1.97
N PHE A 132 -26.42 -14.91 -1.60
CA PHE A 132 -26.79 -16.33 -1.59
C PHE A 132 -27.02 -16.90 -0.17
N ILE A 133 -26.99 -16.05 0.86
CA ILE A 133 -27.27 -16.40 2.27
C ILE A 133 -28.65 -15.86 2.64
#